data_AF-A0A453GLV3-F1
#
_entry.id   AF-A0A453GLV3-F1
#
_cell.length_a   1.000
_cell.length_b   1.000
_cell.length_c   1.000
_cell.angle_alpha   90.00
_cell.angle_beta   90.00
_cell.angle_gamma   90.00
#
_symmetry.space_group_name_H-M   'P 1'
#
loop_
_entity.id
_entity.type
_entity.pdbx_description
1 polymer ?
#
loop_
_entity_poly.entity_id
_entity_poly.type
_entity_poly.pdbx_seq_one_letter_code
_entity_poly.pdbx_strand_id
1 'polypeptide(L)'
;MLGRYGFPPGILPQGVHDYELRPDGSFEVHFSDECKLRIDGQYNIHYSTRVAGNIKNDTISGLEGIKVKVFFAWISIQDVGRDGNELRLHAGIISKSFPVDVFSSSPKCN
;
A
#
# COMPACT_ATOMS: atom_id res chain seq x y z
N MET A 1 10.33 0.89 9.22
CA MET A 1 10.06 0.59 7.81
C MET A 1 9.38 -0.75 7.72
N LEU A 2 8.27 -0.86 6.98
CA LEU A 2 7.40 -2.04 6.88
C LEU A 2 8.16 -3.37 6.63
N GLY A 3 9.35 -3.32 6.04
CA GLY A 3 10.25 -4.46 5.90
C GLY A 3 10.63 -5.17 7.21
N ARG A 4 10.61 -4.48 8.37
CA ARG A 4 10.79 -5.14 9.68
C ARG A 4 9.68 -6.12 10.03
N TYR A 5 8.51 -5.96 9.40
CA TYR A 5 7.34 -6.82 9.52
C TYR A 5 7.18 -7.71 8.28
N GLY A 6 8.25 -7.87 7.50
CA GLY A 6 8.24 -8.73 6.33
C GLY A 6 7.50 -8.18 5.12
N PHE A 7 7.05 -6.92 5.08
CA PHE A 7 6.41 -6.37 3.88
C PHE A 7 7.42 -5.76 2.91
N PRO A 8 7.27 -5.98 1.59
CA PRO A 8 8.18 -5.42 0.61
C PRO A 8 8.04 -3.89 0.52
N PRO A 9 9.12 -3.17 0.16
CA PRO A 9 9.11 -1.71 0.14
C PRO A 9 8.15 -1.12 -0.91
N GLY A 10 7.84 -1.89 -1.97
CA GLY A 10 7.03 -1.45 -3.11
C GLY A 10 5.56 -1.20 -2.83
N ILE A 11 5.07 -1.44 -1.61
CA ILE A 11 3.71 -1.11 -1.21
C ILE A 11 3.49 0.40 -1.19
N LEU A 12 4.53 1.15 -0.84
CA LEU A 12 4.52 2.61 -0.78
C LEU A 12 5.35 3.21 -1.92
N PRO A 13 4.92 4.35 -2.49
CA PRO A 13 5.70 5.05 -3.49
C PRO A 13 6.96 5.67 -2.89
N GLN A 14 7.89 6.03 -3.76
CA GLN A 14 9.04 6.84 -3.38
C GLN A 14 8.60 8.27 -3.00
N GLY A 15 9.45 8.96 -2.22
CA GLY A 15 9.18 10.35 -1.83
C GLY A 15 8.47 10.50 -0.49
N VAL A 16 8.63 9.54 0.43
CA VAL A 16 8.24 9.69 1.82
C VAL A 16 8.98 10.89 2.42
N HIS A 17 8.22 11.87 2.87
CA HIS A 17 8.71 13.06 3.55
C HIS A 17 8.83 12.83 5.05
N ASP A 18 7.83 12.18 5.66
CA ASP A 18 7.80 11.90 7.10
C ASP A 18 7.16 10.53 7.38
N TYR A 19 7.53 9.93 8.50
CA TYR A 19 7.05 8.60 8.90
C TYR A 19 7.01 8.41 10.41
N GLU A 20 5.89 7.89 10.89
CA GLU A 20 5.69 7.45 12.26
C GLU A 20 5.37 5.95 12.29
N LEU A 21 5.97 5.22 13.23
CA LEU A 21 5.57 3.87 13.58
C LEU A 21 5.56 3.73 15.09
N ARG A 22 4.40 3.40 15.63
CA ARG A 22 4.16 3.24 17.04
C ARG A 22 4.37 1.78 17.47
N PRO A 23 4.68 1.52 18.75
CA PRO A 23 4.90 0.16 19.26
C PRO A 23 3.69 -0.78 19.12
N ASP A 24 2.48 -0.23 19.03
CA ASP A 24 1.23 -0.97 18.82
C ASP A 24 1.02 -1.42 17.35
N GLY A 25 1.97 -1.10 16.46
CA GLY A 25 1.91 -1.39 15.03
C GLY A 25 1.20 -0.33 14.21
N SER A 26 0.65 0.72 14.82
CA SER A 26 0.05 1.83 14.07
C SER A 26 1.13 2.63 13.36
N PHE A 27 0.94 2.92 12.08
CA PHE A 27 1.89 3.70 11.29
C PHE A 27 1.20 4.78 10.48
N GLU A 28 1.98 5.80 10.16
CA GLU A 28 1.58 6.91 9.32
C GLU A 28 2.77 7.33 8.45
N VAL A 29 2.51 7.60 7.18
CA VAL A 29 3.50 7.99 6.18
C VAL A 29 2.96 9.22 5.49
N HIS A 30 3.79 10.27 5.39
CA HIS A 30 3.45 11.50 4.72
C HIS A 30 4.28 11.68 3.45
N PHE A 31 3.61 12.11 2.40
CA PHE A 31 4.18 12.49 1.11
C PHE A 31 3.93 13.98 0.90
N SER A 32 4.84 14.65 0.19
CA SER A 32 4.67 16.08 -0.14
C SER A 32 3.43 16.33 -0.99
N ASP A 33 3.16 15.41 -1.91
CA ASP A 33 2.08 15.53 -2.90
C ASP A 33 1.32 14.21 -3.06
N GLU A 34 0.11 14.31 -3.59
CA GLU A 34 -0.64 13.14 -4.06
C GLU A 34 0.08 12.46 -5.23
N CYS A 35 -0.02 11.14 -5.31
CA CYS A 35 0.58 10.37 -6.37
C CYS A 35 -0.45 9.51 -7.11
N LYS A 36 -0.44 9.57 -8.44
CA LYS A 36 -1.29 8.76 -9.31
C LYS A 36 -0.40 8.05 -10.30
N LEU A 37 -0.44 6.73 -10.30
CA LEU A 37 0.42 5.91 -11.15
C LEU A 37 -0.34 4.75 -11.75
N ARG A 38 0.18 4.24 -12.86
CA ARG A 38 -0.36 3.07 -13.55
C ARG A 38 0.67 1.95 -13.55
N ILE A 39 0.41 0.87 -12.79
CA ILE A 39 1.28 -0.30 -12.73
C ILE A 39 0.96 -1.23 -13.91
N ASP A 40 2.01 -1.66 -14.61
CA ASP A 40 1.99 -2.60 -15.74
C ASP A 40 0.95 -2.27 -16.83
N GLY A 41 0.62 -0.99 -16.97
CA GLY A 41 -0.40 -0.54 -17.91
C GLY A 41 -1.81 -1.05 -17.61
N GLN A 42 -2.07 -1.65 -16.44
CA GLN A 42 -3.37 -2.27 -16.11
C GLN A 42 -4.02 -1.64 -14.88
N TYR A 43 -3.25 -1.37 -13.82
CA TYR A 43 -3.79 -0.96 -12.52
C TYR A 43 -3.54 0.52 -12.28
N ASN A 44 -4.60 1.30 -12.14
CA ASN A 44 -4.46 2.70 -11.74
C ASN A 44 -4.54 2.76 -10.21
N ILE A 45 -3.50 3.30 -9.60
CA ILE A 45 -3.35 3.44 -8.17
C ILE A 45 -3.20 4.91 -7.84
N HIS A 46 -3.82 5.33 -6.76
CA HIS A 46 -3.75 6.67 -6.24
C HIS A 46 -3.38 6.63 -4.76
N TYR A 47 -2.26 7.26 -4.43
CA TYR A 47 -1.79 7.52 -3.08
C TYR A 47 -2.12 8.96 -2.70
N SER A 48 -2.72 9.13 -1.53
CA SER A 48 -2.92 10.43 -0.90
C SER A 48 -1.62 10.90 -0.22
N THR A 49 -1.57 12.18 0.16
CA THR A 49 -0.45 12.77 0.91
C THR A 49 -0.23 12.15 2.28
N ARG A 50 -1.22 11.44 2.83
CA ARG A 50 -1.15 10.69 4.08
C ARG A 50 -1.60 9.25 3.81
N VAL A 51 -0.75 8.29 4.17
CA VAL A 51 -1.08 6.86 4.19
C VAL A 51 -0.89 6.35 5.60
N ALA A 52 -1.91 5.69 6.15
CA ALA A 52 -1.89 5.20 7.52
C ALA A 52 -2.51 3.81 7.62
N GLY A 53 -2.17 3.07 8.65
CA GLY A 53 -2.75 1.76 8.93
C GLY A 53 -2.15 1.14 10.19
N ASN A 54 -2.56 -0.09 10.50
CA ASN A 54 -1.97 -0.86 11.58
C ASN A 54 -1.33 -2.14 11.02
N ILE A 55 -0.06 -2.37 11.35
CA ILE A 55 0.66 -3.56 10.94
C ILE A 55 0.79 -4.57 12.09
N LYS A 56 0.24 -5.77 11.89
CA LYS A 56 0.24 -6.84 12.88
C LYS A 56 0.09 -8.20 12.19
N ASN A 57 0.86 -9.19 12.65
CA ASN A 57 0.75 -10.60 12.22
C ASN A 57 0.62 -10.76 10.69
N ASP A 58 1.64 -10.29 9.95
CA ASP A 58 1.68 -10.37 8.47
C ASP A 58 0.50 -9.71 7.75
N THR A 59 -0.22 -8.81 8.44
CA THR A 59 -1.35 -8.07 7.89
C THR A 59 -1.19 -6.59 8.17
N ILE A 60 -1.52 -5.77 7.18
CA ILE A 60 -1.79 -4.35 7.33
C ILE A 60 -3.30 -4.18 7.27
N SER A 61 -3.91 -3.64 8.32
CA SER A 61 -5.35 -3.41 8.40
C SER A 61 -5.70 -1.95 8.64
N GLY A 62 -6.92 -1.59 8.31
CA GLY A 62 -7.40 -0.21 8.44
C GLY A 62 -6.58 0.77 7.59
N LEU A 63 -6.16 0.32 6.41
CA LEU A 63 -5.32 1.09 5.50
C LEU A 63 -6.10 2.27 4.93
N GLU A 64 -5.49 3.45 5.01
CA GLU A 64 -6.03 4.71 4.53
C GLU A 64 -5.07 5.35 3.52
N GLY A 65 -5.61 6.14 2.61
CA GLY A 65 -4.81 6.92 1.66
C GLY A 65 -4.36 6.17 0.41
N ILE A 66 -4.79 4.92 0.19
CA ILE A 66 -4.51 4.17 -1.04
C ILE A 66 -5.82 3.78 -1.72
N LYS A 67 -5.99 4.18 -2.98
CA LYS A 67 -7.16 3.86 -3.80
C LYS A 67 -6.74 3.21 -5.11
N VAL A 68 -7.53 2.25 -5.57
CA VAL A 68 -7.39 1.60 -6.87
C VAL A 68 -8.60 1.92 -7.75
N LYS A 69 -8.39 2.04 -9.05
CA LYS A 69 -9.49 2.21 -10.01
C LYS A 69 -10.02 0.86 -10.45
N VAL A 70 -11.30 0.60 -10.20
CA VAL A 70 -12.02 -0.61 -10.60
C VAL A 70 -13.20 -0.19 -11.49
N PHE A 71 -13.21 -0.66 -12.74
CA PHE A 71 -14.10 -0.17 -13.80
C PHE A 71 -14.08 1.37 -13.89
N PHE A 72 -15.07 2.03 -13.31
CA PHE A 72 -15.25 3.48 -13.36
C PHE A 72 -15.08 4.16 -12.00
N ALA A 73 -14.92 3.39 -10.90
CA ALA A 73 -14.88 3.89 -9.54
C ALA A 73 -13.50 3.76 -8.89
N TRP A 74 -13.19 4.67 -7.97
CA TRP A 74 -12.02 4.57 -7.09
C TRP A 74 -12.44 3.92 -5.78
N ILE A 75 -11.78 2.82 -5.44
CA ILE A 75 -12.06 2.03 -4.24
C ILE A 75 -10.84 2.05 -3.33
N SER A 76 -11.04 2.31 -2.04
CA SER A 76 -9.95 2.28 -1.06
C SER A 76 -9.46 0.86 -0.81
N ILE A 77 -8.14 0.68 -0.76
CA ILE A 77 -7.53 -0.54 -0.23
C ILE A 77 -7.61 -0.46 1.30
N GLN A 78 -8.23 -1.45 1.93
CA GLN A 78 -8.50 -1.48 3.37
C GLN A 78 -7.52 -2.40 4.10
N ASP A 79 -7.15 -3.52 3.48
CA ASP A 79 -6.26 -4.51 4.09
C ASP A 79 -5.24 -5.05 3.08
N VAL A 80 -4.05 -5.37 3.57
CA VAL A 80 -3.01 -6.09 2.82
C VAL A 80 -2.50 -7.22 3.69
N GLY A 81 -2.83 -8.45 3.30
CA GLY A 81 -2.29 -9.66 3.94
C GLY A 81 -1.07 -10.18 3.19
N ARG A 82 -0.12 -10.76 3.91
CA ARG A 82 1.02 -11.47 3.34
C ARG A 82 0.89 -12.96 3.66
N ASP A 83 1.05 -13.79 2.62
CA ASP A 83 1.11 -15.24 2.74
C ASP A 83 2.33 -15.75 1.94
N GLY A 84 3.42 -16.02 2.65
CA GLY A 84 4.68 -16.44 2.05
C GLY A 84 5.22 -15.45 1.01
N ASN A 85 5.06 -15.81 -0.27
CA ASN A 85 5.51 -15.04 -1.43
C ASN A 85 4.37 -14.33 -2.17
N GLU A 86 3.17 -14.29 -1.59
CA GLU A 86 2.04 -13.52 -2.12
C GLU A 86 1.61 -12.40 -1.17
N LEU A 87 1.16 -11.29 -1.76
CA LEU A 87 0.42 -10.24 -1.10
C LEU A 87 -1.02 -10.26 -1.59
N ARG A 88 -1.95 -10.29 -0.64
CA ARG A 88 -3.39 -10.21 -0.91
C ARG A 88 -3.89 -8.83 -0.54
N LEU A 89 -4.33 -8.06 -1.55
CA LEU A 89 -4.85 -6.72 -1.37
C LEU A 89 -6.38 -6.76 -1.37
N HIS A 90 -6.99 -6.11 -0.38
CA HIS A 90 -8.44 -6.04 -0.18
C HIS A 90 -8.94 -4.61 -0.43
N ALA A 91 -9.88 -4.46 -1.35
CA ALA A 91 -10.52 -3.19 -1.69
C ALA A 91 -12.04 -3.35 -1.61
N GLY A 92 -12.62 -3.00 -0.46
CA GLY A 92 -14.02 -3.31 -0.15
C GLY A 92 -14.26 -4.82 -0.15
N ILE A 93 -15.24 -5.29 -0.92
CA ILE A 93 -15.55 -6.73 -1.05
C ILE A 93 -14.65 -7.48 -2.06
N ILE A 94 -13.79 -6.75 -2.77
CA ILE A 94 -12.92 -7.31 -3.81
C ILE A 94 -11.55 -7.58 -3.21
N SER A 95 -10.94 -8.71 -3.57
CA SER A 95 -9.56 -9.00 -3.23
C SER A 95 -8.79 -9.56 -4.41
N LYS A 96 -7.49 -9.34 -4.43
CA LYS A 96 -6.60 -9.90 -5.45
C LYS A 96 -5.23 -10.21 -4.86
N SER A 97 -4.69 -11.37 -5.21
CA SER A 97 -3.33 -11.79 -4.85
C SER A 97 -2.35 -11.38 -5.94
N PHE A 98 -1.14 -11.02 -5.50
CA PHE A 98 -0.02 -10.65 -6.35
C PHE A 98 1.25 -11.24 -5.75
N PRO A 99 2.20 -11.71 -6.56
CA PRO A 99 3.48 -12.15 -6.03
C PRO A 99 4.28 -10.96 -5.47
N VAL A 100 5.04 -11.20 -4.39
CA VAL A 100 5.76 -10.20 -3.60
C VAL A 100 6.84 -9.46 -4.43
N ASP A 101 7.41 -10.12 -5.43
CA ASP A 101 8.45 -9.60 -6.32
C ASP A 101 7.99 -8.40 -7.15
N VAL A 102 6.70 -8.32 -7.47
CA VAL A 102 6.07 -7.15 -8.11
C VAL A 102 6.22 -5.89 -7.24
N PHE A 103 6.34 -6.05 -5.93
CA PHE A 103 6.53 -4.96 -4.96
C PHE A 103 7.99 -4.86 -4.50
N SER A 104 8.94 -5.46 -5.20
CA SER A 104 10.37 -5.41 -4.83
C SER A 104 10.94 -3.98 -4.81
N SER A 105 10.37 -3.06 -5.60
CA SER A 105 10.79 -1.66 -5.66
C SER A 105 9.60 -0.70 -5.50
N SER A 106 9.80 0.37 -4.72
CA SER A 106 8.84 1.48 -4.61
C SER A 106 8.63 2.17 -5.95
N PRO A 107 7.37 2.32 -6.42
CA PRO A 107 7.09 3.02 -7.65
C PRO A 107 7.43 4.51 -7.51
N LYS A 108 7.88 5.12 -8.60
CA LYS A 108 8.11 6.57 -8.67
C LYS A 108 6.82 7.29 -9.05
N CYS A 109 6.55 8.37 -8.34
CA CYS A 109 5.52 9.34 -8.69
C CYS A 109 6.17 10.39 -9.58
N ASN A 110 5.65 10.56 -10.80
CA ASN A 110 6.06 11.59 -11.75
C ASN A 110 4.91 12.54 -12.00
#